data_AF-A0A8J7I274-F1
#
_entry.id   AF-A0A8J7I274-F1
#
_cell.length_a   1.000
_cell.length_b   1.000
_cell.length_c   1.000
_cell.angle_alpha   90.00
_cell.angle_beta   90.00
_cell.angle_gamma   90.00
#
_symmetry.space_group_name_H-M   'P 1'
#
loop_
_entity.id
_entity.type
_entity.pdbx_description
1 polymer ?
#
loop_
_entity_poly.entity_id
_entity_poly.type
_entity_poly.pdbx_seq_one_letter_code
_entity_poly.pdbx_strand_id
1 'polypeptide(L)' 'MKVKVTEQGVVIPKEFLEGVQEVEIRKENNLIVVITTIKSDPIFEMGMNPISCGVTDASEQTDVYIYGSGE' A
#
# COMPACT_ATOMS: atom_id res chain seq x y z
N MET A 1 1.08 9.79 -27.50
CA MET A 1 1.32 8.70 -28.48
C MET A 1 0.01 8.20 -29.05
N LYS A 2 -0.02 7.61 -30.26
CA LYS A 2 -1.19 6.91 -30.80
C LYS A 2 -0.85 5.43 -30.91
N VAL A 3 -1.64 4.58 -30.26
CA VAL A 3 -1.45 3.13 -30.23
C VAL A 3 -2.69 2.45 -30.80
N LYS A 4 -2.49 1.34 -31.50
CA LYS A 4 -3.60 0.51 -31.99
C LYS A 4 -4.14 -0.35 -30.85
N VAL A 5 -5.46 -0.52 -30.85
CA VAL A 5 -6.12 -1.52 -30.00
C VAL A 5 -5.88 -2.88 -30.64
N THR A 6 -5.37 -3.83 -29.88
CA THR A 6 -5.19 -5.24 -30.29
C THR A 6 -6.20 -6.13 -29.57
N GLU A 7 -6.18 -7.44 -29.84
CA GLU A 7 -6.99 -8.42 -29.10
C GLU A 7 -6.67 -8.44 -27.59
N GLN A 8 -5.48 -7.99 -27.21
CA GLN A 8 -5.03 -7.87 -25.82
C GLN A 8 -5.35 -6.49 -25.21
N GLY A 9 -6.00 -5.61 -25.98
CA GLY A 9 -6.30 -4.23 -25.58
C GLY A 9 -5.23 -3.23 -26.00
N VAL A 10 -4.97 -2.23 -25.15
CA VAL A 10 -3.95 -1.20 -25.36
C VAL A 10 -2.82 -1.42 -24.35
N VAL A 11 -1.59 -1.47 -24.84
CA VAL A 11 -0.40 -1.60 -23.99
C VAL A 11 0.08 -0.21 -23.58
N ILE A 12 0.20 0.01 -22.27
CA ILE A 12 0.85 1.18 -21.70
C ILE A 12 2.33 0.82 -21.44
N PRO A 13 3.30 1.56 -21.99
CA PRO A 13 4.71 1.31 -21.73
C PRO A 13 5.05 1.33 -20.23
N LYS A 14 5.90 0.38 -19.79
CA LYS A 14 6.23 0.22 -18.37
C LYS A 14 6.95 1.43 -17.80
N GLU A 15 7.76 2.12 -18.60
CA GLU A 15 8.44 3.36 -18.19
C GLU A 15 7.46 4.47 -17.74
N PHE A 16 6.18 4.42 -18.12
CA PHE A 16 5.19 5.41 -17.68
C PHE A 16 4.66 5.12 -16.27
N LEU A 17 4.94 3.93 -15.73
CA LEU A 17 4.49 3.46 -14.42
C LEU A 17 5.70 3.06 -13.56
N GLU A 18 6.88 3.60 -13.83
CA GLU A 18 8.08 3.30 -13.05
C GLU A 18 7.92 3.77 -11.59
N GLY A 19 8.26 2.90 -10.64
CA GLY A 19 8.09 3.17 -9.20
C GLY A 19 6.64 3.07 -8.70
N VAL A 20 5.68 2.78 -9.58
CA VAL A 20 4.26 2.61 -9.22
C VAL A 20 3.98 1.12 -8.99
N GLN A 21 3.49 0.77 -7.80
CA GLN A 21 3.14 -0.61 -7.45
C GLN A 21 1.71 -0.97 -7.90
N GLU A 22 0.79 -0.01 -7.78
CA GLU A 22 -0.61 -0.21 -8.08
C GLU A 22 -1.20 1.01 -8.81
N VAL A 23 -2.25 0.76 -9.59
CA VAL A 23 -2.99 1.80 -10.31
C VAL A 23 -4.48 1.57 -10.15
N GLU A 24 -5.22 2.66 -10.02
CA GLU A 24 -6.66 2.65 -10.16
C GLU A 24 -7.03 2.94 -11.62
N ILE A 25 -7.87 2.10 -12.23
CA ILE A 25 -8.34 2.29 -13.61
C ILE A 25 -9.82 2.62 -13.59
N ARG A 26 -10.17 3.80 -14.10
CA ARG A 26 -11.55 4.28 -14.22
C ARG A 26 -11.95 4.41 -15.69
N LYS A 27 -13.16 4.00 -16.01
CA LYS A 27 -13.79 4.26 -17.31
C LYS A 27 -14.87 5.31 -17.14
N GLU A 28 -14.67 6.46 -17.76
CA GLU A 28 -15.61 7.59 -17.71
C GLU A 28 -15.99 8.00 -19.12
N ASN A 29 -17.25 7.76 -19.51
CA ASN A 29 -17.75 8.07 -20.86
C ASN A 29 -16.84 7.49 -21.97
N ASN A 30 -16.12 8.37 -22.67
CA ASN A 30 -15.20 8.06 -23.77
C ASN A 30 -13.71 8.07 -23.34
N LEU A 31 -13.44 8.09 -22.03
CA LEU A 31 -12.10 8.18 -21.45
C LEU A 31 -11.82 6.96 -20.57
N ILE A 32 -10.58 6.51 -20.61
CA ILE A 32 -10.01 5.58 -19.63
C ILE A 32 -8.93 6.35 -18.90
N VAL A 33 -9.07 6.47 -17.58
CA VAL A 33 -8.14 7.18 -16.70
C VAL A 33 -7.38 6.15 -15.88
N VAL A 34 -6.05 6.24 -15.91
CA VAL A 34 -5.16 5.44 -15.08
C VAL A 34 -4.56 6.37 -14.05
N ILE A 35 -4.85 6.13 -12.78
CA ILE A 35 -4.41 6.94 -11.65
C ILE A 35 -3.40 6.13 -10.87
N THR A 36 -2.19 6.63 -10.70
CA THR A 36 -1.17 5.96 -9.90
C THR A 36 -1.54 6.08 -8.43
N THR A 37 -1.54 4.97 -7.71
CA THR A 37 -1.73 4.99 -6.27
C THR A 37 -0.37 5.12 -5.60
N ILE A 38 -0.21 6.17 -4.79
CA ILE A 38 0.98 6.41 -3.97
C ILE A 38 0.77 5.87 -2.55
N LYS A 39 -0.32 5.13 -2.31
CA LYS A 39 -0.57 4.55 -0.99
C LYS A 39 0.45 3.44 -0.78
N SER A 40 1.52 3.75 -0.04
CA SER A 40 2.23 2.75 0.73
C SER A 40 1.19 2.03 1.58
N ASP A 41 1.18 0.71 1.53
CA ASP A 41 0.40 -0.07 2.49
C ASP A 41 0.93 0.29 3.89
N PRO A 42 0.08 0.78 4.81
CA PRO A 42 0.49 1.13 6.17
C PRO A 42 1.21 -0.01 6.89
N ILE A 43 1.01 -1.27 6.47
CA ILE A 43 1.77 -2.42 6.98
C ILE A 43 3.28 -2.24 6.80
N PHE A 44 3.72 -1.64 5.69
CA PHE A 44 5.14 -1.37 5.42
C PHE A 44 5.69 -0.17 6.21
N GLU A 45 4.80 0.60 6.84
CA GLU A 45 5.17 1.70 7.73
C GLU A 45 5.12 1.30 9.21
N MET A 46 4.67 0.08 9.53
CA MET A 46 4.65 -0.42 10.92
C MET A 46 6.07 -0.52 11.48
N GLY A 47 6.26 0.00 12.69
CA GLY A 47 7.56 -0.02 13.37
C GLY A 47 8.53 1.08 12.95
N MET A 48 8.19 1.93 11.96
CA MET A 48 9.03 3.08 11.58
C MET A 48 9.08 4.16 12.67
N ASN A 49 8.01 4.29 13.47
CA ASN A 49 7.93 5.22 14.59
C ASN A 49 7.52 4.48 15.87
N PRO A 50 8.43 3.74 16.51
CA PRO A 50 8.12 3.01 17.72
C PRO A 50 7.85 3.98 18.88
N ILE A 51 6.86 3.67 19.71
CA ILE A 51 6.51 4.47 20.89
C ILE A 51 7.47 4.10 22.02
N SER A 52 8.12 5.10 22.63
CA SER A 52 8.93 4.86 23.82
C SER A 52 8.00 4.65 25.02
N CYS A 53 7.91 3.41 25.50
CA CYS A 53 6.98 3.03 26.56
C CYS A 53 7.64 2.86 27.94
N GLY A 54 8.94 3.14 28.08
CA GLY A 54 9.67 2.99 29.36
C GLY A 54 9.76 1.54 29.86
N VAL A 55 9.28 0.58 29.07
CA VAL A 55 9.22 -0.85 29.36
C VAL A 55 10.02 -1.57 28.27
N THR A 56 10.98 -2.39 28.66
CA THR A 56 11.94 -3.04 27.76
C THR A 56 11.36 -4.23 27.00
N ASP A 57 10.34 -4.86 27.55
CA ASP A 57 9.74 -6.12 27.12
C ASP A 57 8.25 -5.97 26.77
N ALA A 58 7.83 -4.75 26.42
CA ALA A 58 6.43 -4.43 26.14
C ALA A 58 5.79 -5.35 25.08
N SER A 59 6.55 -5.76 24.06
CA SER A 59 6.08 -6.69 23.03
C SER A 59 6.03 -8.15 23.51
N GLU A 60 6.97 -8.56 24.35
CA GLU A 60 7.09 -9.95 24.83
C GLU A 60 6.04 -10.28 25.91
N GLN A 61 5.74 -9.31 26.77
CA GLN A 61 4.78 -9.44 27.86
C GLN A 61 3.46 -8.70 27.56
N THR A 62 3.15 -8.47 26.27
CA THR A 62 1.96 -7.70 25.84
C THR A 62 0.69 -8.17 26.57
N ASP A 63 0.44 -9.48 26.59
CA ASP A 63 -0.76 -10.04 27.21
C ASP A 63 -0.81 -9.80 28.72
N VAL A 64 0.34 -9.88 29.40
CA VAL A 64 0.44 -9.62 30.85
C VAL A 64 0.16 -8.14 31.14
N TYR A 65 0.61 -7.22 30.30
CA TYR A 65 0.34 -5.79 30.49
C TYR A 65 -1.10 -5.39 30.14
N ILE A 66 -1.71 -6.03 29.15
CA ILE A 66 -3.09 -5.71 28.73
C ILE A 66 -4.12 -6.35 29.67
N TYR A 67 -3.94 -7.63 30.00
CA TYR A 67 -4.96 -8.40 30.72
C TYR A 67 -4.63 -8.59 32.21
N GLY A 68 -3.42 -8.21 32.63
CA GLY A 68 -2.90 -8.52 33.95
C GLY A 68 -2.41 -9.97 34.04
N SER A 69 -1.48 -10.23 34.95
CA SER A 69 -1.22 -11.59 35.42
C SER A 69 -2.42 -12.01 36.27
N GLY A 70 -3.32 -12.83 35.73
CA GLY A 70 -4.53 -13.26 36.43
C GLY A 70 -4.23 -13.75 37.86
N GLU A 71 -4.71 -12.99 38.84
CA GLU A 71 -4.90 -13.39 40.24
C GLU A 71 -6.40 -13.42 40.56
#